data_AF-A0A354YBD9-F1
#
_entry.id   AF-A0A354YBD9-F1
#
_cell.length_a   1.000
_cell.length_b   1.000
_cell.length_c   1.000
_cell.angle_alpha   90.00
_cell.angle_beta   90.00
_cell.angle_gamma   90.00
#
_symmetry.space_group_name_H-M   'P 1'
#
loop_
_entity.id
_entity.type
_entity.pdbx_description
1 polymer ?
#
loop_
_entity_poly.entity_id
_entity_poly.type
_entity_poly.pdbx_seq_one_letter_code
_entity_poly.pdbx_strand_id
1 'polypeptide(L)'
;MEPSAIRRAAIVLAAMQPPVRVRLLATLDPAMRAELGSAMQEAMQRGWNTRSLALRMLDPTQAEAEPQGDQGLPAVFALADHLEPAAFARVLQATGMRSDDFRLSMIDDAGAAARVREEMMDAPAMSARLREATLAAANSMLDDLRSAG
;
A
#
# COMPACT_ATOMS: atom_id res chain seq x y z
N MET A 1 -4.09 -16.75 -10.07
CA MET A 1 -4.41 -15.93 -8.89
C MET A 1 -4.12 -14.49 -9.24
N GLU A 2 -4.88 -13.51 -8.75
CA GLU A 2 -4.60 -12.11 -9.09
C GLU A 2 -3.27 -11.64 -8.48
N PRO A 3 -2.47 -10.83 -9.19
CA PRO A 3 -1.20 -10.30 -8.67
C PRO A 3 -1.34 -9.51 -7.36
N SER A 4 -2.51 -8.93 -7.09
CA SER A 4 -2.82 -8.24 -5.82
C SER A 4 -2.98 -9.25 -4.67
N ALA A 5 -3.61 -10.40 -4.92
CA ALA A 5 -3.84 -11.44 -3.92
C ALA A 5 -2.54 -12.12 -3.48
N ILE A 6 -1.63 -12.40 -4.44
CA ILE A 6 -0.29 -12.95 -4.15
C ILE A 6 0.50 -12.01 -3.24
N ARG A 7 0.47 -10.71 -3.54
CA ARG A 7 1.19 -9.68 -2.77
C ARG A 7 0.63 -9.52 -1.36
N ARG A 8 -0.70 -9.47 -1.22
CA ARG A 8 -1.36 -9.46 0.09
C ARG A 8 -0.97 -10.67 0.93
N ALA A 9 -1.03 -11.87 0.35
CA ALA A 9 -0.62 -13.10 1.01
C ALA A 9 0.86 -13.08 1.41
N ALA A 10 1.74 -12.56 0.55
CA ALA A 10 3.16 -12.44 0.82
C ALA A 10 3.46 -11.52 2.02
N ILE A 11 2.79 -10.37 2.14
CA ILE A 11 2.91 -9.49 3.31
C ILE A 11 2.50 -10.22 4.58
N VAL A 12 1.33 -10.85 4.55
CA VAL A 12 0.80 -11.56 5.71
C VAL A 12 1.78 -12.65 6.15
N LEU A 13 2.25 -13.48 5.21
CA LEU A 13 3.22 -14.53 5.49
C LEU A 13 4.56 -13.97 5.98
N ALA A 14 5.04 -12.85 5.44
CA ALA A 14 6.30 -12.23 5.87
C ALA A 14 6.23 -11.75 7.33
N ALA A 15 5.08 -11.23 7.77
CA ALA A 15 4.85 -10.78 9.14
C ALA A 15 4.59 -11.92 10.16
N MET A 16 4.32 -13.14 9.69
CA MET A 16 4.14 -14.30 10.57
C MET A 16 5.44 -14.76 11.24
N GLN A 17 5.30 -15.39 12.40
CA GLN A 17 6.43 -16.08 13.03
C GLN A 17 6.98 -17.19 12.13
N PRO A 18 8.32 -17.38 12.06
CA PRO A 18 8.93 -18.35 11.15
C PRO A 18 8.35 -19.77 11.22
N PRO A 19 8.02 -20.35 12.40
CA PRO A 19 7.46 -21.70 12.46
C PRO A 19 6.08 -21.82 11.79
N VAL A 20 5.22 -20.81 11.96
CA VAL A 20 3.87 -20.79 11.37
C VAL A 20 3.95 -20.61 9.86
N ARG A 21 4.79 -19.67 9.42
CA ARG A 21 5.08 -19.41 8.00
C ARG A 21 5.58 -20.65 7.27
N VAL A 22 6.56 -21.35 7.84
CA VAL A 22 7.13 -22.57 7.22
C VAL A 22 6.07 -23.66 7.07
N ARG A 23 5.24 -23.87 8.10
CA ARG A 23 4.15 -24.85 8.05
C ARG A 23 3.12 -24.51 6.98
N LEU A 24 2.71 -23.25 6.85
CA LEU A 24 1.76 -22.80 5.82
C LEU A 24 2.35 -22.90 4.40
N LEU A 25 3.60 -22.49 4.20
CA LEU A 25 4.23 -22.63 2.88
C LEU A 25 4.36 -24.11 2.48
N ALA A 26 4.57 -25.01 3.43
CA ALA A 26 4.67 -26.44 3.19
C ALA A 26 3.37 -27.08 2.65
N THR A 27 2.21 -26.49 2.93
CA THR A 27 0.90 -26.99 2.43
C THR A 27 0.58 -26.50 1.02
N LEU A 28 1.33 -25.54 0.49
CA LEU A 28 1.15 -25.02 -0.86
C LEU A 28 1.92 -25.85 -1.89
N ASP A 29 1.42 -25.86 -3.12
CA ASP A 29 2.11 -26.45 -4.26
C ASP A 29 3.44 -25.70 -4.56
N PRO A 30 4.38 -26.35 -5.27
CA PRO A 30 5.70 -25.76 -5.51
C PRO A 30 5.68 -24.45 -6.31
N ALA A 31 4.74 -24.27 -7.23
CA ALA A 31 4.68 -23.07 -8.07
C ALA A 31 4.22 -21.87 -7.24
N MET A 32 3.14 -22.04 -6.48
CA MET A 32 2.63 -21.00 -5.57
C MET A 32 3.64 -20.65 -4.48
N ARG A 33 4.36 -21.65 -3.95
CA ARG A 33 5.42 -21.44 -2.96
C ARG A 33 6.57 -20.60 -3.51
N ALA A 34 6.98 -20.83 -4.75
CA ALA A 34 8.05 -20.06 -5.39
C ALA A 34 7.63 -18.59 -5.60
N GLU A 35 6.40 -18.38 -6.10
CA GLU A 35 5.85 -17.06 -6.35
C GLU A 35 5.70 -16.24 -5.06
N LEU A 36 5.12 -16.83 -4.02
CA LEU A 36 5.04 -16.21 -2.70
C LEU A 36 6.42 -15.99 -2.08
N GLY A 37 7.35 -16.93 -2.26
CA GLY A 37 8.71 -16.81 -1.75
C GLY A 37 9.44 -15.57 -2.25
N SER A 38 9.33 -15.28 -3.56
CA SER A 38 9.91 -14.07 -4.15
C SER A 38 9.28 -12.79 -3.60
N ALA A 39 7.94 -12.72 -3.59
CA ALA A 39 7.21 -11.57 -3.07
C ALA A 39 7.45 -11.35 -1.56
N MET A 40 7.61 -12.42 -0.78
CA MET A 40 7.92 -12.35 0.65
C MET A 40 9.32 -11.82 0.91
N GLN A 41 10.33 -12.27 0.14
CA GLN A 41 11.68 -11.73 0.27
C GLN A 41 11.72 -10.22 -0.02
N GLU A 42 11.02 -9.79 -1.07
CA GLU A 42 10.86 -8.38 -1.38
C GLU A 42 10.23 -7.60 -0.22
N ALA A 43 9.13 -8.13 0.35
CA ALA A 43 8.47 -7.52 1.50
C ALA A 43 9.38 -7.42 2.73
N MET A 44 10.21 -8.43 3.01
CA MET A 44 11.15 -8.41 4.12
C MET A 44 12.30 -7.43 3.90
N GLN A 45 12.90 -7.40 2.71
CA GLN A 45 14.02 -6.50 2.40
C GLN A 45 13.63 -5.02 2.51
N ARG A 46 12.38 -4.71 2.21
CA ARG A 46 11.84 -3.35 2.24
C ARG A 46 11.15 -2.99 3.55
N GLY A 47 11.15 -3.89 4.54
CA GLY A 47 10.63 -3.65 5.89
C GLY A 47 9.11 -3.69 6.03
N TRP A 48 8.40 -4.36 5.11
CA TRP A 48 6.93 -4.44 5.09
C TRP A 48 6.36 -5.64 5.83
N ASN A 49 7.19 -6.40 6.52
CA ASN A 49 6.80 -7.55 7.32
C ASN A 49 6.27 -7.15 8.71
N THR A 50 5.56 -6.02 8.81
CA THR A 50 4.99 -5.52 10.07
C THR A 50 3.65 -6.17 10.35
N ARG A 51 3.34 -6.33 11.64
CA ARG A 51 2.06 -6.89 12.09
C ARG A 51 0.88 -6.01 11.67
N SER A 52 1.02 -4.69 11.78
CA SER A 52 -0.02 -3.71 11.44
C SER A 52 -0.40 -3.79 9.97
N LEU A 53 0.59 -3.89 9.06
CA LEU A 53 0.34 -4.02 7.64
C LEU A 53 -0.35 -5.35 7.31
N ALA A 54 0.10 -6.47 7.91
CA ALA A 54 -0.51 -7.77 7.71
C ALA A 54 -1.97 -7.85 8.18
N LEU A 55 -2.32 -7.24 9.32
CA LEU A 55 -3.70 -7.22 9.81
C LEU A 55 -4.64 -6.47 8.84
N ARG A 56 -4.20 -5.35 8.28
CA ARG A 56 -4.97 -4.63 7.26
C ARG A 56 -5.20 -5.42 5.97
N MET A 57 -4.27 -6.31 5.62
CA MET A 57 -4.44 -7.19 4.44
C MET A 57 -5.48 -8.26 4.68
N LEU A 58 -5.68 -8.67 5.94
CA LEU A 58 -6.65 -9.68 6.36
C LEU A 58 -8.04 -9.08 6.57
N ASP A 59 -8.10 -7.87 7.11
CA ASP A 59 -9.35 -7.17 7.39
C ASP A 59 -9.18 -5.65 7.15
N PRO A 60 -9.70 -5.14 6.02
CA PRO A 60 -9.68 -3.70 5.71
C PRO A 60 -10.43 -2.85 6.74
N THR A 61 -11.42 -3.44 7.43
CA THR A 61 -12.30 -2.71 8.38
C THR A 61 -11.68 -2.54 9.76
N GLN A 62 -10.68 -3.34 10.13
CA GLN A 62 -9.94 -3.22 11.40
C GLN A 62 -8.85 -2.13 11.39
N ALA A 63 -8.62 -1.47 10.24
CA ALA A 63 -7.57 -0.48 10.06
C ALA A 63 -7.73 0.81 10.91
N GLU A 64 -8.91 1.03 11.48
CA GLU A 64 -9.31 2.27 12.17
C GLU A 64 -8.94 2.31 13.67
N ALA A 65 -8.60 1.17 14.28
CA ALA A 65 -8.48 1.08 15.74
C ALA A 65 -7.04 1.21 16.30
N GLU A 66 -5.99 1.27 15.48
CA GLU A 66 -4.61 1.38 15.99
C GLU A 66 -4.13 2.84 16.12
N PRO A 67 -3.58 3.24 17.29
CA PRO A 67 -3.03 4.57 17.51
C PRO A 67 -1.83 4.81 16.58
N GLN A 68 -1.72 6.04 16.09
CA GLN A 68 -0.83 6.58 15.04
C GLN A 68 0.69 6.46 15.31
N GLY A 69 1.18 5.25 15.58
CA GLY A 69 2.55 5.03 16.02
C GLY A 69 3.20 3.75 15.52
N ASP A 70 2.88 3.22 14.35
CA ASP A 70 3.86 2.51 13.50
C ASP A 70 3.29 2.11 12.12
N GLN A 71 3.78 2.79 11.08
CA GLN A 71 3.78 2.48 9.63
C GLN A 71 2.67 1.57 9.06
N GLY A 72 1.40 1.95 9.19
CA GLY A 72 0.30 1.45 8.35
C GLY A 72 0.31 2.01 6.92
N LEU A 73 -0.52 1.45 6.03
CA LEU A 73 -0.87 2.07 4.74
C LEU A 73 -1.40 3.51 4.97
N PRO A 74 -0.79 4.54 4.36
CA PRO A 74 -1.23 5.92 4.59
C PRO A 74 -2.70 6.12 4.22
N ALA A 75 -3.46 6.86 5.04
CA ALA A 75 -4.89 7.10 4.83
C ALA A 75 -5.21 7.67 3.44
N VAL A 76 -4.26 8.35 2.81
CA VAL A 76 -4.37 8.88 1.44
C VAL A 76 -4.71 7.82 0.40
N PHE A 77 -4.43 6.53 0.64
CA PHE A 77 -4.82 5.46 -0.31
C PHE A 77 -6.33 5.31 -0.47
N ALA A 78 -7.14 5.76 0.49
CA ALA A 78 -8.58 5.82 0.32
C ALA A 78 -9.00 6.79 -0.80
N LEU A 79 -8.14 7.74 -1.18
CA LEU A 79 -8.41 8.68 -2.28
C LEU A 79 -8.17 8.08 -3.67
N ALA A 80 -7.61 6.87 -3.77
CA ALA A 80 -7.26 6.25 -5.06
C ALA A 80 -8.47 6.10 -5.98
N ASP A 81 -9.65 5.79 -5.43
CA ASP A 81 -10.89 5.61 -6.19
C ASP A 81 -11.66 6.92 -6.42
N HIS A 82 -11.22 8.02 -5.82
CA HIS A 82 -11.88 9.33 -5.87
C HIS A 82 -11.10 10.38 -6.67
N LEU A 83 -9.87 10.05 -7.09
CA LEU A 83 -8.98 10.95 -7.78
C LEU A 83 -8.53 10.36 -9.11
N GLU A 84 -8.40 11.22 -10.12
CA GLU A 84 -7.68 10.87 -11.34
C GLU A 84 -6.23 10.48 -11.02
N PRO A 85 -5.61 9.53 -11.77
CA PRO A 85 -4.26 9.05 -11.50
C PRO A 85 -3.21 10.14 -11.32
N ALA A 86 -3.26 11.20 -12.13
CA ALA A 86 -2.33 12.34 -12.04
C ALA A 86 -2.52 13.15 -10.74
N ALA A 87 -3.77 13.37 -10.31
CA ALA A 87 -4.07 14.06 -9.06
C ALA A 87 -3.65 13.22 -7.85
N PHE A 88 -3.91 11.91 -7.90
CA PHE A 88 -3.50 10.99 -6.85
C PHE A 88 -1.97 10.89 -6.75
N ALA A 89 -1.25 10.83 -7.89
CA ALA A 89 0.20 10.88 -7.94
C ALA A 89 0.78 12.12 -7.23
N ARG A 90 0.14 13.29 -7.38
CA ARG A 90 0.55 14.52 -6.65
C ARG A 90 0.34 14.40 -5.15
N VAL A 91 -0.78 13.82 -4.71
CA VAL A 91 -1.01 13.55 -3.28
C VAL A 91 0.08 12.63 -2.73
N LEU A 92 0.40 11.55 -3.44
CA LEU A 92 1.44 10.61 -3.03
C LEU A 92 2.83 11.26 -2.99
N GLN A 93 3.20 12.05 -4.00
CA GLN A 93 4.44 12.82 -4.01
C GLN A 93 4.50 13.79 -2.81
N ALA A 94 3.38 14.42 -2.44
CA ALA A 94 3.30 15.33 -1.30
C ALA A 94 3.50 14.61 0.04
N THR A 95 3.16 13.33 0.15
CA THR A 95 3.48 12.50 1.33
C THR A 95 4.95 12.08 1.41
N GLY A 96 5.72 12.32 0.34
CA GLY A 96 7.10 11.84 0.21
C GLY A 96 7.20 10.39 -0.30
N MET A 97 6.11 9.82 -0.79
CA MET A 97 6.10 8.50 -1.41
C MET A 97 6.86 8.53 -2.74
N ARG A 98 7.58 7.44 -3.03
CA ARG A 98 8.33 7.26 -4.27
C ARG A 98 7.52 6.39 -5.24
N SER A 99 7.78 6.53 -6.54
CA SER A 99 7.09 5.77 -7.59
C SER A 99 7.35 4.26 -7.55
N ASP A 100 8.40 3.82 -6.85
CA ASP A 100 8.76 2.43 -6.62
C ASP A 100 8.24 1.88 -5.27
N ASP A 101 7.46 2.65 -4.52
CA ASP A 101 6.84 2.21 -3.26
C ASP A 101 5.77 1.15 -3.53
N PHE A 102 5.83 0.03 -2.83
CA PHE A 102 4.86 -1.07 -3.00
C PHE A 102 3.47 -0.72 -2.55
N ARG A 103 3.29 0.28 -1.69
CA ARG A 103 1.94 0.71 -1.34
C ARG A 103 1.14 1.06 -2.60
N LEU A 104 1.79 1.49 -3.69
CA LEU A 104 1.18 1.65 -5.02
C LEU A 104 0.62 0.36 -5.65
N SER A 105 1.11 -0.81 -5.23
CA SER A 105 0.56 -2.11 -5.63
C SER A 105 -0.71 -2.51 -4.88
N MET A 106 -1.09 -1.74 -3.85
CA MET A 106 -2.34 -1.88 -3.12
C MET A 106 -3.51 -1.16 -3.81
N ILE A 107 -3.24 -0.42 -4.90
CA ILE A 107 -4.29 0.11 -5.77
C ILE A 107 -4.85 -1.09 -6.54
N ASP A 108 -6.15 -1.36 -6.38
CA ASP A 108 -6.79 -2.58 -6.89
C ASP A 108 -6.79 -2.63 -8.42
N ASP A 109 -6.92 -1.49 -9.11
CA ASP A 109 -6.80 -1.40 -10.56
C ASP A 109 -5.31 -1.34 -10.97
N ALA A 110 -4.81 -2.42 -11.58
CA ALA A 110 -3.43 -2.51 -12.05
C ALA A 110 -3.07 -1.48 -13.14
N GLY A 111 -4.04 -1.08 -13.97
CA GLY A 111 -3.87 -0.04 -14.98
C GLY A 111 -3.78 1.35 -14.35
N ALA A 112 -4.63 1.64 -13.37
CA ALA A 112 -4.54 2.87 -12.58
C ALA A 112 -3.22 2.93 -11.80
N ALA A 113 -2.81 1.83 -11.17
CA ALA A 113 -1.53 1.74 -10.46
C ALA A 113 -0.32 2.01 -11.38
N ALA A 114 -0.34 1.53 -12.62
CA ALA A 114 0.70 1.81 -13.60
C ALA A 114 0.73 3.29 -13.99
N ARG A 115 -0.44 3.88 -14.29
CA ARG A 115 -0.56 5.31 -14.62
C ARG A 115 -0.10 6.20 -13.47
N VAL A 116 -0.47 5.90 -12.23
CA VAL A 116 0.00 6.66 -11.06
C VAL A 116 1.53 6.62 -10.96
N ARG A 117 2.18 5.48 -11.24
CA ARG A 117 3.65 5.39 -11.24
C ARG A 117 4.29 6.24 -12.31
N GLU A 118 3.74 6.21 -13.53
CA GLU A 118 4.19 7.02 -14.66
C GLU A 118 4.08 8.52 -14.33
N GLU A 119 2.91 8.95 -13.85
CA GLU A 119 2.67 10.32 -13.41
C GLU A 119 3.62 10.75 -12.28
N MET A 120 3.92 9.87 -11.32
CA MET A 120 4.89 10.17 -10.25
C MET A 120 6.33 10.29 -10.76
N MET A 121 6.70 9.55 -11.81
CA MET A 121 8.03 9.63 -12.42
C MET A 121 8.21 10.91 -13.24
N ASP A 122 7.16 11.32 -13.96
CA ASP A 122 7.19 12.50 -14.83
C ASP A 122 6.91 13.80 -14.07
N ALA A 123 6.31 13.70 -12.88
CA ALA A 123 5.97 14.85 -12.07
C ALA A 123 7.21 15.64 -11.61
N PRO A 124 7.32 16.94 -11.93
CA PRO A 124 8.36 17.80 -11.38
C PRO A 124 8.31 17.84 -9.85
N ALA A 125 9.47 18.05 -9.25
CA ALA A 125 9.60 18.17 -7.80
C ALA A 125 8.65 19.25 -7.24
N MET A 126 7.94 18.87 -6.18
CA MET A 126 6.95 19.73 -5.56
C MET A 126 7.63 20.73 -4.60
N SER A 127 7.29 22.01 -4.72
CA SER A 127 7.76 23.03 -3.77
C SER A 127 7.11 22.82 -2.40
N ALA A 128 7.76 23.28 -1.32
CA ALA A 128 7.24 23.14 0.04
C ALA A 128 5.82 23.71 0.19
N ARG A 129 5.58 24.90 -0.38
CA ARG A 129 4.25 25.55 -0.38
C ARG A 129 3.18 24.73 -1.11
N LEU A 130 3.53 24.17 -2.27
CA LEU A 130 2.59 23.34 -3.05
C LEU A 130 2.32 22.01 -2.34
N ARG A 131 3.33 21.44 -1.68
CA ARG A 131 3.22 20.24 -0.85
C ARG A 131 2.25 20.44 0.30
N GLU A 132 2.41 21.52 1.06
CA GLU A 132 1.50 21.87 2.16
C GLU A 132 0.07 22.05 1.67
N ALA A 133 -0.14 22.79 0.57
CA ALA A 133 -1.45 22.97 -0.02
C ALA A 133 -2.10 21.66 -0.50
N THR A 134 -1.32 20.78 -1.13
CA THR A 134 -1.79 19.47 -1.61
C THR A 134 -2.19 18.56 -0.44
N LEU A 135 -1.38 18.53 0.62
CA LEU A 135 -1.70 17.75 1.82
C LEU A 135 -2.93 18.29 2.54
N ALA A 136 -3.09 19.62 2.65
CA ALA A 136 -4.27 20.23 3.24
C ALA A 136 -5.55 19.86 2.46
N ALA A 137 -5.50 19.92 1.13
CA ALA A 137 -6.62 19.54 0.28
C ALA A 137 -6.95 18.04 0.41
N ALA A 138 -5.94 17.17 0.37
CA ALA A 138 -6.11 15.73 0.55
C ALA A 138 -6.73 15.39 1.92
N ASN A 139 -6.28 16.05 2.99
CA ASN A 139 -6.85 15.86 4.33
C ASN A 139 -8.31 16.30 4.40
N SER A 140 -8.67 17.45 3.82
CA SER A 140 -10.07 17.91 3.74
C SER A 140 -10.95 16.87 3.05
N MET A 141 -10.50 16.32 1.91
CA MET A 141 -11.24 15.29 1.19
C MET A 141 -11.39 13.99 2.01
N LEU A 142 -10.34 13.60 2.75
CA LEU A 142 -10.41 12.43 3.63
C LEU A 142 -11.42 12.64 4.77
N ASP A 143 -11.50 13.85 5.33
CA ASP A 143 -12.46 14.17 6.37
C ASP A 143 -13.90 14.20 5.84
N ASP A 144 -14.10 14.67 4.60
CA ASP A 144 -15.40 14.61 3.91
C ASP A 144 -15.85 13.15 3.69
N LEU A 145 -14.93 12.27 3.24
CA LEU A 145 -15.21 10.85 3.04
C LEU A 145 -15.58 10.13 4.35
N ARG A 146 -14.89 10.47 5.46
CA ARG A 146 -15.21 9.92 6.79
C ARG A 146 -16.54 10.41 7.34
N SER A 147 -16.96 11.62 6.97
CA SER A 147 -18.22 12.21 7.43
C SER A 147 -19.43 11.72 6.64
N ALA A 148 -19.20 11.14 5.46
CA ALA A 148 -20.24 10.64 4.55
C ALA A 148 -20.51 9.13 4.67
N GLY A 149 -19.63 8.37 5.32
CA GLY A 149 -19.76 6.93 5.59
C GLY A 149 -20.36 6.64 6.97
#